data_AF-A0A1Q3GVH0-F1
#
_entry.id   AF-A0A1Q3GVH0-F1
#
_cell.length_a   1.000
_cell.length_b   1.000
_cell.length_c   1.000
_cell.angle_alpha   90.00
_cell.angle_beta   90.00
_cell.angle_gamma   90.00
#
_symmetry.space_group_name_H-M   'P 1'
#
loop_
_entity.id
_entity.type
_entity.pdbx_description
1 polymer ?
#
loop_
_entity_poly.entity_id
_entity_poly.type
_entity_poly.pdbx_seq_one_letter_code
_entity_poly.pdbx_strand_id
1 'polypeptide(L)'
;MKKMLLFAFIGLITFSCTLEFPEDQYQEEFGLPREKVIDILVQQIAQYDKVDSEGINMGAITSLQYARFELLKEMATQDELLKFTQHYSPVVMSYAYWALMDNDFPRMDTLFQQALNTEAYAKYHSGCTIMGDFVYHNLYTRYFYKVAPIENKKYVTNIYDRPLWVMDSLVLYHDNVEQFIKSWVLENRKFSKEHLPRIRHLAFKELNFDAIQYLHHHHFAEHQEAIKQAALRYMQEGKINNYDHIFDFLLPFREPYINKALLAKYHTFEDDSWAKEDLKEILKKYKLL
;
A
#
# COMPACT_ATOMS: atom_id res chain seq x y z
N MET A 1 -42.51 -38.68 -37.98
CA MET A 1 -41.09 -39.05 -37.77
C MET A 1 -40.27 -37.76 -37.81
N LYS A 2 -39.79 -37.26 -36.65
CA LYS A 2 -38.36 -37.23 -36.23
C LYS A 2 -37.51 -36.38 -37.21
N LYS A 3 -36.86 -35.24 -36.91
CA LYS A 3 -36.23 -34.61 -35.72
C LYS A 3 -36.12 -33.09 -35.99
N MET A 4 -36.36 -32.14 -35.06
CA MET A 4 -35.49 -31.65 -33.95
C MET A 4 -34.12 -31.08 -34.37
N LEU A 5 -33.95 -29.75 -34.25
CA LEU A 5 -32.77 -28.95 -33.82
C LEU A 5 -33.09 -27.48 -34.20
N LEU A 6 -33.60 -26.61 -33.33
CA LEU A 6 -33.07 -26.04 -32.08
C LEU A 6 -31.72 -25.33 -32.26
N PHE A 7 -31.74 -24.03 -32.53
CA PHE A 7 -30.78 -23.08 -31.95
C PHE A 7 -31.53 -21.81 -31.57
N ALA A 8 -31.75 -21.69 -30.26
CA ALA A 8 -32.28 -20.49 -29.62
C ALA A 8 -31.19 -19.42 -29.62
N PHE A 9 -31.48 -18.28 -30.23
CA PHE A 9 -30.73 -17.05 -30.07
C PHE A 9 -31.06 -16.51 -28.67
N ILE A 10 -30.26 -16.88 -27.67
CA ILE A 10 -30.29 -16.22 -26.37
C ILE A 10 -29.56 -14.89 -26.55
N GLY A 11 -30.35 -13.84 -26.81
CA GLY A 11 -29.88 -12.47 -26.63
C GLY A 11 -29.51 -12.29 -25.17
N LEU A 12 -28.21 -12.24 -24.90
CA LEU A 12 -27.67 -11.77 -23.64
C LEU A 12 -28.07 -10.29 -23.53
N ILE A 13 -29.14 -10.01 -22.79
CA ILE A 13 -29.44 -8.67 -22.32
C ILE A 13 -28.34 -8.35 -21.31
N THR A 14 -27.35 -7.60 -21.78
CA THR A 14 -26.42 -6.89 -20.92
C THR A 14 -27.23 -5.83 -20.18
N PHE A 15 -27.76 -6.18 -19.01
CA PHE A 15 -28.13 -5.20 -17.98
C PHE A 15 -26.84 -4.53 -17.52
N SER A 16 -26.34 -3.61 -18.34
CA SER A 16 -25.54 -2.51 -17.86
C SER A 16 -26.54 -1.58 -17.17
N CYS A 17 -26.73 -1.81 -15.87
CA CYS A 17 -27.36 -0.82 -15.00
C CYS A 17 -26.35 0.33 -14.91
N THR A 18 -26.31 1.19 -15.92
CA THR A 18 -25.85 2.55 -15.72
C THR A 18 -26.96 3.21 -14.90
N LEU A 19 -26.81 3.19 -13.57
CA LEU A 19 -27.56 4.14 -12.75
C LEU A 19 -27.04 5.52 -13.11
N GLU A 20 -27.68 6.13 -14.11
CA GLU A 20 -27.65 7.58 -14.28
C GLU A 20 -28.51 8.15 -13.15
N PHE A 21 -27.87 8.55 -12.06
CA PHE A 21 -28.53 9.31 -11.02
C PHE A 21 -28.72 10.76 -11.51
N PRO A 22 -29.95 11.23 -11.69
CA PRO A 22 -30.17 12.63 -12.01
C PRO A 22 -29.75 13.50 -10.81
N GLU A 23 -29.04 14.61 -11.08
CA GLU A 23 -28.58 15.61 -10.08
C GLU A 23 -29.70 16.06 -9.10
N ASP A 24 -30.97 15.87 -9.46
CA ASP A 24 -32.15 16.33 -8.72
C ASP A 24 -32.83 15.27 -7.82
N GLN A 25 -32.42 13.98 -7.87
CA GLN A 25 -33.12 12.91 -7.13
C GLN A 25 -33.12 13.13 -5.61
N TYR A 26 -32.04 13.66 -5.03
CA TYR A 26 -31.91 13.79 -3.58
C TYR A 26 -32.77 14.91 -2.99
N GLN A 27 -33.05 15.96 -3.77
CA GLN A 27 -33.97 17.01 -3.36
C GLN A 27 -35.42 16.48 -3.33
N GLU A 28 -35.79 15.63 -4.29
CA GLU A 28 -37.10 14.97 -4.31
C GLU A 28 -37.24 13.86 -3.26
N GLU A 29 -36.19 13.07 -3.02
CA GLU A 29 -36.23 11.92 -2.10
C GLU A 29 -36.18 12.34 -0.62
N PHE A 30 -35.44 13.41 -0.29
CA PHE A 30 -35.26 13.86 1.10
C PHE A 30 -35.96 15.19 1.43
N GLY A 31 -36.39 15.97 0.44
CA GLY A 31 -36.99 17.30 0.66
C GLY A 31 -36.03 18.32 1.31
N LEU A 32 -34.71 18.08 1.20
CA LEU A 32 -33.66 18.89 1.83
C LEU A 32 -32.73 19.50 0.75
N PRO A 33 -32.17 20.70 0.99
CA PRO A 33 -31.10 21.26 0.13
C PRO A 33 -29.87 20.35 0.11
N ARG A 34 -29.15 20.30 -1.02
CA ARG A 34 -27.93 19.47 -1.22
C ARG A 34 -26.94 19.61 -0.06
N GLU A 35 -26.67 20.84 0.36
CA GLU A 35 -25.70 21.15 1.41
C GLU A 35 -26.09 20.50 2.75
N LYS A 36 -27.40 20.44 3.05
CA LYS A 36 -27.90 19.77 4.25
C LYS A 36 -27.76 18.26 4.18
N VAL A 37 -27.95 17.68 3.00
CA VAL A 37 -27.73 16.23 2.81
C VAL A 37 -26.25 15.89 3.00
N ILE A 38 -25.34 16.69 2.43
CA ILE A 38 -23.89 16.52 2.61
C ILE A 38 -23.50 16.62 4.09
N ASP A 39 -23.98 17.63 4.82
CA ASP A 39 -23.73 17.78 6.26
C ASP A 39 -24.15 16.52 7.05
N ILE A 40 -25.33 15.96 6.73
CA ILE A 40 -25.84 14.74 7.36
C ILE A 40 -24.96 13.54 7.01
N LEU A 41 -24.58 13.38 5.74
CA LEU A 41 -23.72 12.28 5.29
C LEU A 41 -22.37 12.31 6.01
N VAL A 42 -21.72 13.48 6.06
CA VAL A 42 -20.43 13.67 6.75
C VAL A 42 -20.54 13.31 8.23
N GLN A 43 -21.60 13.76 8.92
CA GLN A 43 -21.84 13.40 10.32
C GLN A 43 -22.04 11.90 10.52
N GLN A 44 -22.84 11.26 9.67
CA GLN A 44 -23.09 9.81 9.76
C GLN A 44 -21.84 8.99 9.47
N ILE A 45 -21.04 9.41 8.47
CA ILE A 45 -19.76 8.80 8.13
C ILE A 45 -18.80 8.90 9.32
N ALA A 46 -18.69 10.10 9.92
CA ALA A 46 -17.84 10.33 11.07
C ALA A 46 -18.27 9.49 12.29
N GLN A 47 -19.57 9.37 12.55
CA GLN A 47 -20.13 8.61 13.67
C GLN A 47 -19.91 7.10 13.54
N TYR A 48 -19.83 6.57 12.32
CA TYR A 48 -19.57 5.14 12.09
C TYR A 48 -18.13 4.73 12.47
N ASP A 49 -17.19 5.68 12.48
CA ASP A 49 -15.81 5.52 12.98
C ASP A 49 -14.99 4.39 12.31
N LYS A 50 -15.33 4.05 11.07
CA LYS A 50 -14.61 3.07 10.25
C LYS A 50 -14.78 3.36 8.76
N VAL A 51 -13.73 3.10 8.00
CA VAL A 51 -13.73 3.13 6.54
C VAL A 51 -14.00 1.71 6.05
N ASP A 52 -15.17 1.48 5.46
CA ASP A 52 -15.48 0.23 4.77
C ASP A 52 -15.14 0.37 3.28
N SER A 53 -14.59 -0.70 2.69
CA SER A 53 -14.46 -0.85 1.23
C SER A 53 -15.77 -1.33 0.59
N GLU A 54 -15.79 -1.43 -0.75
CA GLU A 54 -16.96 -1.83 -1.54
C GLU A 54 -17.58 -3.16 -1.09
N GLY A 55 -16.74 -4.12 -0.72
CA GLY A 55 -17.15 -5.44 -0.25
C GLY A 55 -16.52 -5.77 1.10
N ILE A 56 -17.36 -6.05 2.09
CA ILE A 56 -16.93 -6.50 3.43
C ILE A 56 -17.54 -7.86 3.79
N ASN A 57 -16.92 -8.54 4.75
CA ASN A 57 -17.26 -9.89 5.22
C ASN A 57 -17.27 -10.97 4.10
N MET A 58 -17.70 -12.17 4.49
CA MET A 58 -17.96 -13.25 3.54
C MET A 58 -19.07 -12.83 2.57
N GLY A 59 -18.79 -12.92 1.27
CA GLY A 59 -19.74 -12.59 0.20
C GLY A 59 -19.63 -11.17 -0.35
N ALA A 60 -18.64 -10.37 0.09
CA ALA A 60 -18.40 -9.01 -0.41
C ALA A 60 -19.65 -8.11 -0.33
N ILE A 61 -20.26 -8.07 0.85
CA ILE A 61 -21.50 -7.32 1.07
C ILE A 61 -21.16 -5.83 1.13
N THR A 62 -21.88 -5.02 0.36
CA THR A 62 -21.81 -3.56 0.44
C THR A 62 -22.39 -3.07 1.76
N SER A 63 -21.61 -2.32 2.53
CA SER A 63 -22.06 -1.80 3.80
C SER A 63 -22.82 -0.48 3.64
N LEU A 64 -23.64 -0.13 4.63
CA LEU A 64 -24.29 1.19 4.67
C LEU A 64 -23.25 2.33 4.70
N GLN A 65 -22.08 2.09 5.30
CA GLN A 65 -21.01 3.07 5.33
C GLN A 65 -20.41 3.30 3.94
N TYR A 66 -20.20 2.23 3.17
CA TYR A 66 -19.74 2.37 1.78
C TYR A 66 -20.80 3.05 0.90
N ALA A 67 -22.08 2.71 1.09
CA ALA A 67 -23.17 3.40 0.38
C ALA A 67 -23.19 4.91 0.67
N ARG A 68 -22.96 5.33 1.92
CA ARG A 68 -22.82 6.76 2.27
C ARG A 68 -21.61 7.41 1.60
N PHE A 69 -20.51 6.68 1.47
CA PHE A 69 -19.34 7.17 0.73
C PHE A 69 -19.65 7.39 -0.75
N GLU A 70 -20.30 6.43 -1.42
CA GLU A 70 -20.69 6.57 -2.82
C GLU A 70 -21.60 7.80 -3.01
N LEU A 71 -22.60 7.98 -2.14
CA LEU A 71 -23.44 9.18 -2.14
C LEU A 71 -22.65 10.47 -1.92
N LEU A 72 -21.72 10.49 -0.94
CA LEU A 72 -20.86 11.65 -0.71
C LEU A 72 -20.00 11.97 -1.94
N LYS A 73 -19.42 10.95 -2.59
CA LYS A 73 -18.57 11.08 -3.77
C LYS A 73 -19.33 11.67 -4.96
N GLU A 74 -20.59 11.27 -5.15
CA GLU A 74 -21.45 11.74 -6.23
C GLU A 74 -22.01 13.15 -5.97
N MET A 75 -22.40 13.46 -4.73
CA MET A 75 -23.08 14.71 -4.40
C MET A 75 -22.14 15.88 -4.07
N ALA A 76 -20.98 15.60 -3.47
CA ALA A 76 -20.09 16.66 -3.02
C ALA A 76 -19.31 17.26 -4.19
N THR A 77 -19.26 18.59 -4.21
CA THR A 77 -18.39 19.33 -5.12
C THR A 77 -16.92 19.05 -4.78
N GLN A 78 -16.03 19.23 -5.77
CA GLN A 78 -14.59 19.10 -5.55
C GLN A 78 -14.09 19.99 -4.40
N ASP A 79 -14.61 21.21 -4.26
CA ASP A 79 -14.23 22.13 -3.18
C ASP A 79 -14.70 21.66 -1.80
N GLU A 80 -15.87 21.03 -1.71
CA GLU A 80 -16.35 20.40 -0.48
C GLU A 80 -15.48 19.20 -0.11
N LEU A 81 -15.17 18.32 -1.07
CA LEU A 81 -14.27 17.18 -0.86
C LEU A 81 -12.88 17.64 -0.41
N LEU A 82 -12.32 18.69 -1.02
CA LEU A 82 -11.04 19.27 -0.58
C LEU A 82 -11.09 19.76 0.86
N LYS A 83 -12.17 20.42 1.29
CA LYS A 83 -12.37 20.79 2.70
C LYS A 83 -12.45 19.56 3.61
N PHE A 84 -13.09 18.49 3.16
CA PHE A 84 -13.22 17.26 3.95
C PHE A 84 -11.91 16.51 4.14
N THR A 85 -10.89 16.72 3.29
CA THR A 85 -9.52 16.20 3.53
C THR A 85 -8.86 16.75 4.80
N GLN A 86 -9.41 17.82 5.37
CA GLN A 86 -8.97 18.47 6.61
C GLN A 86 -9.96 18.29 7.77
N HIS A 87 -10.98 17.44 7.60
CA HIS A 87 -12.01 17.22 8.61
C HIS A 87 -11.48 16.45 9.82
N TYR A 88 -11.89 16.79 11.04
CA TYR A 88 -11.34 16.17 12.28
C TYR A 88 -11.48 14.64 12.36
N SER A 89 -12.46 14.05 11.68
CA SER A 89 -12.65 12.59 11.60
C SER A 89 -11.74 11.98 10.52
N PRO A 90 -10.80 11.07 10.87
CA PRO A 90 -9.95 10.37 9.91
C PRO A 90 -10.72 9.56 8.86
N VAL A 91 -11.92 9.11 9.19
CA VAL A 91 -12.82 8.38 8.28
C VAL A 91 -13.35 9.29 7.18
N VAL A 92 -13.79 10.50 7.55
CA VAL A 92 -14.23 11.52 6.59
C VAL A 92 -13.06 11.95 5.71
N MET A 93 -11.87 12.17 6.30
CA MET A 93 -10.66 12.47 5.51
C MET A 93 -10.37 11.37 4.48
N SER A 94 -10.41 10.11 4.90
CA SER A 94 -10.13 8.96 4.04
C SER A 94 -11.08 8.90 2.85
N TYR A 95 -12.39 9.01 3.09
CA TYR A 95 -13.37 9.00 2.02
C TYR A 95 -13.30 10.23 1.12
N ALA A 96 -12.95 11.40 1.66
CA ALA A 96 -12.70 12.58 0.85
C ALA A 96 -11.51 12.38 -0.10
N TYR A 97 -10.41 11.80 0.37
CA TYR A 97 -9.28 11.45 -0.49
C TYR A 97 -9.67 10.40 -1.54
N TRP A 98 -10.46 9.39 -1.17
CA TRP A 98 -10.93 8.38 -2.12
C TRP A 98 -11.85 8.99 -3.19
N ALA A 99 -12.78 9.86 -2.81
CA ALA A 99 -13.68 10.53 -3.74
C ALA A 99 -12.91 11.44 -4.72
N LEU A 100 -11.96 12.24 -4.22
CA LEU A 100 -11.09 13.07 -5.07
C LEU A 100 -10.26 12.20 -6.02
N MET A 101 -9.73 11.08 -5.54
CA MET A 101 -9.00 10.14 -6.37
C MET A 101 -9.90 9.53 -7.44
N ASP A 102 -11.07 9.02 -7.09
CA ASP A 102 -12.01 8.38 -8.01
C ASP A 102 -12.52 9.37 -9.06
N ASN A 103 -12.64 10.65 -8.71
CA ASN A 103 -13.00 11.75 -9.61
C ASN A 103 -11.79 12.37 -10.37
N ASP A 104 -10.69 11.62 -10.50
CA ASP A 104 -9.49 11.99 -11.27
C ASP A 104 -8.84 13.34 -10.88
N PHE A 105 -8.89 13.70 -9.59
CA PHE A 105 -8.25 14.93 -9.12
C PHE A 105 -6.73 14.92 -9.42
N PRO A 106 -6.18 15.90 -10.15
CA PRO A 106 -4.84 15.80 -10.73
C PRO A 106 -3.67 16.00 -9.73
N ARG A 107 -3.95 16.45 -8.50
CA ARG A 107 -2.92 16.86 -7.51
C ARG A 107 -2.88 15.93 -6.30
N MET A 108 -2.99 14.61 -6.55
CA MET A 108 -2.94 13.59 -5.49
C MET A 108 -1.63 13.59 -4.71
N ASP A 109 -0.52 13.99 -5.32
CA ASP A 109 0.77 14.19 -4.67
C ASP A 109 0.72 15.22 -3.53
N THR A 110 0.00 16.31 -3.76
CA THR A 110 -0.17 17.41 -2.80
C THR A 110 -1.06 16.96 -1.63
N LEU A 111 -2.12 16.21 -1.94
CA LEU A 111 -3.00 15.62 -0.93
C LEU A 111 -2.27 14.55 -0.10
N PHE A 112 -1.40 13.76 -0.72
CA PHE A 112 -0.57 12.80 -0.01
C PHE A 112 0.43 13.48 0.92
N GLN A 113 1.09 14.55 0.49
CA GLN A 113 1.95 15.36 1.37
C GLN A 113 1.17 15.91 2.57
N GLN A 114 -0.05 16.39 2.37
CA GLN A 114 -0.91 16.82 3.46
C GLN A 114 -1.22 15.67 4.42
N ALA A 115 -1.62 14.50 3.90
CA ALA A 115 -1.94 13.33 4.71
C ALA A 115 -0.74 12.83 5.55
N LEU A 116 0.47 12.87 4.99
CA LEU A 116 1.71 12.55 5.70
C LEU A 116 1.92 13.42 6.95
N ASN A 117 1.62 14.72 6.84
CA ASN A 117 1.82 15.67 7.94
C ASN A 117 0.73 15.60 9.02
N THR A 118 -0.44 15.03 8.71
CA THR A 118 -1.57 14.96 9.66
C THR A 118 -1.45 13.78 10.61
N GLU A 119 -0.72 12.71 10.23
CA GLU A 119 -0.60 11.46 11.00
C GLU A 119 -1.96 10.88 11.48
N ALA A 120 -3.04 11.15 10.72
CA ALA A 120 -4.38 10.67 11.04
C ALA A 120 -4.47 9.14 10.91
N TYR A 121 -5.16 8.50 11.84
CA TYR A 121 -5.30 7.04 11.91
C TYR A 121 -6.76 6.63 11.92
N ALA A 122 -7.14 5.66 11.08
CA ALA A 122 -8.50 5.16 10.97
C ALA A 122 -8.53 3.62 10.99
N LYS A 123 -9.70 3.06 11.35
CA LYS A 123 -9.97 1.64 11.13
C LYS A 123 -10.50 1.44 9.71
N TYR A 124 -9.98 0.43 9.03
CA TYR A 124 -10.36 0.03 7.68
C TYR A 124 -10.92 -1.38 7.72
N HIS A 125 -12.01 -1.61 6.99
CA HIS A 125 -12.62 -2.92 6.79
C HIS A 125 -12.66 -3.23 5.30
N SER A 126 -11.86 -4.20 4.89
CA SER A 126 -11.77 -4.65 3.51
C SER A 126 -11.86 -6.17 3.45
N GLY A 127 -12.83 -6.69 2.68
CA GLY A 127 -13.14 -8.12 2.68
C GLY A 127 -13.40 -8.63 4.10
N CYS A 128 -12.68 -9.67 4.51
CA CYS A 128 -12.79 -10.27 5.86
C CYS A 128 -11.83 -9.66 6.88
N THR A 129 -11.13 -8.57 6.56
CA THR A 129 -10.05 -8.03 7.39
C THR A 129 -10.41 -6.65 7.91
N ILE A 130 -10.30 -6.48 9.23
CA ILE A 130 -10.34 -5.18 9.89
C ILE A 130 -8.93 -4.87 10.40
N MET A 131 -8.38 -3.74 9.97
CA MET A 131 -7.06 -3.26 10.40
C MET A 131 -7.14 -1.77 10.68
N GLY A 132 -6.32 -1.28 11.60
CA GLY A 132 -6.12 0.15 11.75
C GLY A 132 -4.86 0.56 10.99
N ASP A 133 -4.90 1.73 10.38
CA ASP A 133 -3.80 2.22 9.55
C ASP A 133 -3.83 3.75 9.46
N PHE A 134 -2.72 4.34 9.04
CA PHE A 134 -2.66 5.77 8.75
C PHE A 134 -3.43 6.10 7.47
N VAL A 135 -4.05 7.28 7.44
CA VAL A 135 -4.79 7.76 6.28
C VAL A 135 -3.89 7.89 5.05
N TYR A 136 -2.64 8.33 5.23
CA TYR A 136 -1.67 8.41 4.14
C TYR A 136 -1.37 7.03 3.54
N HIS A 137 -1.40 5.95 4.33
CA HIS A 137 -1.11 4.62 3.85
C HIS A 137 -2.16 4.19 2.84
N ASN A 138 -3.42 4.28 3.23
CA ASN A 138 -4.55 3.91 2.36
C ASN A 138 -4.67 4.82 1.15
N LEU A 139 -4.34 6.10 1.29
CA LEU A 139 -4.24 7.02 0.17
C LEU A 139 -3.16 6.58 -0.83
N TYR A 140 -1.96 6.25 -0.34
CA TYR A 140 -0.85 5.80 -1.18
C TYR A 140 -1.19 4.49 -1.90
N THR A 141 -1.62 3.46 -1.17
CA THR A 141 -1.88 2.13 -1.74
C THR A 141 -3.04 2.15 -2.73
N ARG A 142 -4.14 2.85 -2.43
CA ARG A 142 -5.25 3.01 -3.39
C ARG A 142 -4.78 3.73 -4.66
N TYR A 143 -3.99 4.79 -4.52
CA TYR A 143 -3.47 5.53 -5.68
C TYR A 143 -2.53 4.66 -6.53
N PHE A 144 -1.62 3.93 -5.89
CA PHE A 144 -0.73 2.98 -6.54
C PHE A 144 -1.52 1.98 -7.38
N TYR A 145 -2.54 1.31 -6.80
CA TYR A 145 -3.34 0.34 -7.54
C TYR A 145 -4.20 0.95 -8.64
N LYS A 146 -4.62 2.21 -8.49
CA LYS A 146 -5.34 2.93 -9.55
C LYS A 146 -4.48 3.14 -10.79
N VAL A 147 -3.19 3.48 -10.61
CA VAL A 147 -2.31 3.87 -11.72
C VAL A 147 -1.34 2.79 -12.18
N ALA A 148 -1.19 1.70 -11.40
CA ALA A 148 -0.31 0.57 -11.73
C ALA A 148 -1.05 -0.49 -12.56
N PRO A 149 -0.75 -0.65 -13.86
CA PRO A 149 -1.32 -1.74 -14.65
C PRO A 149 -0.88 -3.11 -14.13
N ILE A 150 -1.72 -4.12 -14.35
CA ILE A 150 -1.40 -5.52 -14.08
C ILE A 150 -0.77 -6.14 -15.34
N GLU A 151 0.49 -6.54 -15.26
CA GLU A 151 1.20 -7.29 -16.29
C GLU A 151 1.68 -8.63 -15.72
N ASN A 152 1.42 -9.74 -16.42
CA ASN A 152 1.84 -11.09 -15.98
C ASN A 152 1.44 -11.42 -14.52
N LYS A 153 0.22 -11.04 -14.12
CA LYS A 153 -0.32 -11.20 -12.76
C LYS A 153 0.44 -10.42 -11.67
N LYS A 154 1.16 -9.35 -12.05
CA LYS A 154 1.88 -8.46 -11.13
C LYS A 154 1.55 -7.00 -11.45
N TYR A 155 1.43 -6.18 -10.42
CA TYR A 155 1.36 -4.73 -10.61
C TYR A 155 2.71 -4.22 -11.11
N VAL A 156 2.67 -3.34 -12.10
CA VAL A 156 3.85 -2.68 -12.67
C VAL A 156 3.73 -1.18 -12.40
N THR A 157 4.74 -0.61 -11.75
CA THR A 157 4.80 0.83 -11.49
C THR A 157 4.71 1.62 -12.79
N ASN A 158 3.71 2.47 -12.91
CA ASN A 158 3.61 3.39 -14.03
C ASN A 158 4.66 4.49 -13.90
N ILE A 159 5.77 4.34 -14.62
CA ILE A 159 6.90 5.28 -14.55
C ILE A 159 6.57 6.68 -15.05
N TYR A 160 5.47 6.85 -15.81
CA TYR A 160 5.02 8.12 -16.36
C TYR A 160 4.00 8.84 -15.48
N ASP A 161 3.50 8.19 -14.43
CA ASP A 161 2.59 8.83 -13.47
C ASP A 161 3.38 9.79 -12.56
N ARG A 162 3.28 11.09 -12.87
CA ARG A 162 4.00 12.13 -12.15
C ARG A 162 3.59 12.22 -10.68
N PRO A 163 2.30 12.18 -10.30
CA PRO A 163 1.94 12.25 -8.89
C PRO A 163 2.51 11.07 -8.08
N LEU A 164 2.43 9.84 -8.59
CA LEU A 164 3.02 8.67 -7.91
C LEU A 164 4.53 8.84 -7.72
N TRP A 165 5.24 9.38 -8.71
CA TRP A 165 6.67 9.64 -8.58
C TRP A 165 7.01 10.63 -7.46
N VAL A 166 6.19 11.69 -7.32
CA VAL A 166 6.34 12.64 -6.22
C VAL A 166 6.01 11.97 -4.89
N MET A 167 4.97 11.14 -4.83
CA MET A 167 4.60 10.38 -3.63
C MET A 167 5.70 9.41 -3.19
N ASP A 168 6.28 8.63 -4.11
CA ASP A 168 7.43 7.75 -3.85
C ASP A 168 8.62 8.52 -3.28
N SER A 169 8.88 9.71 -3.81
CA SER A 169 9.93 10.59 -3.31
C SER A 169 9.62 11.09 -1.90
N LEU A 170 8.38 11.51 -1.63
CA LEU A 170 7.94 11.93 -0.30
C LEU A 170 8.10 10.81 0.71
N VAL A 171 7.71 9.57 0.38
CA VAL A 171 7.93 8.39 1.24
C VAL A 171 9.41 8.21 1.58
N LEU A 172 10.29 8.35 0.60
CA LEU A 172 11.73 8.16 0.79
C LEU A 172 12.34 9.22 1.72
N TYR A 173 11.89 10.47 1.65
CA TYR A 173 12.44 11.58 2.42
C TYR A 173 11.75 11.82 3.77
N HIS A 174 10.55 11.27 3.98
CA HIS A 174 9.81 11.46 5.21
C HIS A 174 10.23 10.44 6.28
N ASP A 175 10.66 10.92 7.45
CA ASP A 175 11.24 10.07 8.49
C ASP A 175 10.20 9.14 9.13
N ASN A 176 8.98 9.64 9.37
CA ASN A 176 7.93 8.91 10.09
C ASN A 176 7.01 8.05 9.21
N VAL A 177 7.38 7.76 7.96
CA VAL A 177 6.57 6.85 7.14
C VAL A 177 6.80 5.40 7.59
N GLU A 178 5.70 4.67 7.73
CA GLU A 178 5.71 3.24 8.05
C GLU A 178 6.66 2.47 7.14
N GLN A 179 7.41 1.55 7.74
CA GLN A 179 8.43 0.76 7.06
C GLN A 179 7.85 0.05 5.82
N PHE A 180 6.63 -0.48 5.92
CA PHE A 180 5.99 -1.20 4.82
C PHE A 180 5.90 -0.38 3.53
N ILE A 181 5.47 0.90 3.60
CA ILE A 181 5.39 1.76 2.42
C ILE A 181 6.79 2.09 1.89
N LYS A 182 7.77 2.31 2.80
CA LYS A 182 9.17 2.52 2.40
C LYS A 182 9.73 1.31 1.65
N SER A 183 9.49 0.09 2.16
CA SER A 183 9.86 -1.17 1.52
C SER A 183 9.22 -1.27 0.14
N TRP A 184 7.90 -1.03 0.06
CA TRP A 184 7.15 -1.07 -1.19
C TRP A 184 7.72 -0.13 -2.25
N VAL A 185 8.02 1.12 -1.87
CA VAL A 185 8.60 2.13 -2.75
C VAL A 185 9.98 1.72 -3.26
N LEU A 186 10.85 1.19 -2.38
CA LEU A 186 12.19 0.75 -2.76
C LEU A 186 12.16 -0.48 -3.67
N GLU A 187 11.22 -1.40 -3.48
CA GLU A 187 11.08 -2.59 -4.33
C GLU A 187 10.55 -2.26 -5.74
N ASN A 188 9.64 -1.29 -5.82
CA ASN A 188 8.88 -1.04 -7.04
C ASN A 188 9.40 0.14 -7.87
N ARG A 189 10.42 0.87 -7.41
CA ARG A 189 10.94 2.06 -8.09
C ARG A 189 12.45 2.00 -8.26
N LYS A 190 12.92 2.20 -9.50
CA LYS A 190 14.32 2.60 -9.75
C LYS A 190 14.43 4.12 -9.64
N PHE A 191 15.05 4.60 -8.58
CA PHE A 191 15.29 6.02 -8.33
C PHE A 191 16.46 6.56 -9.17
N SER A 192 16.38 7.86 -9.48
CA SER A 192 17.46 8.59 -10.12
C SER A 192 18.63 8.85 -9.15
N LYS A 193 19.79 9.25 -9.68
CA LYS A 193 21.03 9.37 -8.90
C LYS A 193 20.93 10.41 -7.77
N GLU A 194 20.04 11.38 -7.92
CA GLU A 194 19.77 12.46 -6.96
C GLU A 194 19.22 11.92 -5.63
N HIS A 195 18.55 10.76 -5.63
CA HIS A 195 18.02 10.12 -4.41
C HIS A 195 19.03 9.20 -3.72
N LEU A 196 20.15 8.86 -4.37
CA LEU A 196 21.14 7.94 -3.81
C LEU A 196 21.75 8.39 -2.48
N PRO A 197 21.98 9.69 -2.20
CA PRO A 197 22.41 10.11 -0.87
C PRO A 197 21.42 9.70 0.23
N ARG A 198 20.10 9.87 -0.01
CA ARG A 198 19.07 9.47 0.95
C ARG A 198 18.98 7.95 1.09
N ILE A 199 19.01 7.20 -0.01
CA ILE A 199 18.99 5.73 0.04
C ILE A 199 20.21 5.19 0.78
N ARG A 200 21.40 5.76 0.57
CA ARG A 200 22.62 5.40 1.32
C ARG A 200 22.50 5.73 2.81
N HIS A 201 21.86 6.85 3.15
CA HIS A 201 21.57 7.18 4.54
C HIS A 201 20.68 6.12 5.19
N LEU A 202 19.54 5.79 4.55
CA LEU A 202 18.64 4.74 5.01
C LEU A 202 19.37 3.39 5.19
N ALA A 203 20.14 2.97 4.18
CA ALA A 203 20.83 1.68 4.18
C ALA A 203 21.96 1.59 5.23
N PHE A 204 22.81 2.61 5.31
CA PHE A 204 24.08 2.50 6.05
C PHE A 204 24.05 3.17 7.43
N LYS A 205 23.14 4.13 7.65
CA LYS A 205 22.97 4.81 8.93
C LYS A 205 21.78 4.27 9.70
N GLU A 206 20.61 4.20 9.05
CA GLU A 206 19.38 3.72 9.69
C GLU A 206 19.24 2.19 9.67
N LEU A 207 20.14 1.49 8.96
CA LEU A 207 20.10 0.05 8.76
C LEU A 207 18.75 -0.45 8.20
N ASN A 208 18.14 0.33 7.31
CA ASN A 208 16.95 -0.09 6.58
C ASN A 208 17.32 -1.19 5.58
N PHE A 209 16.84 -2.41 5.81
CA PHE A 209 17.25 -3.57 5.00
C PHE A 209 16.79 -3.49 3.54
N ASP A 210 15.59 -2.97 3.29
CA ASP A 210 15.09 -2.79 1.92
C ASP A 210 15.96 -1.79 1.14
N ALA A 211 16.49 -0.76 1.81
CA ALA A 211 17.45 0.17 1.21
C ALA A 211 18.82 -0.49 0.93
N ILE A 212 19.26 -1.41 1.81
CA ILE A 212 20.46 -2.23 1.57
C ILE A 212 20.26 -3.11 0.33
N GLN A 213 19.09 -3.76 0.22
CA GLN A 213 18.74 -4.60 -0.92
C GLN A 213 18.61 -3.79 -2.20
N TYR A 214 18.04 -2.59 -2.14
CA TYR A 214 17.98 -1.67 -3.26
C TYR A 214 19.38 -1.37 -3.81
N LEU A 215 20.32 -0.99 -2.93
CA LEU A 215 21.70 -0.69 -3.33
C LEU A 215 22.41 -1.93 -3.87
N HIS A 216 22.13 -3.11 -3.32
CA HIS A 216 22.63 -4.38 -3.87
C HIS A 216 22.08 -4.65 -5.27
N HIS A 217 20.80 -4.43 -5.52
CA HIS A 217 20.21 -4.74 -6.82
C HIS A 217 20.66 -3.76 -7.92
N HIS A 218 20.84 -2.48 -7.58
CA HIS A 218 21.05 -1.42 -8.57
C HIS A 218 22.44 -0.78 -8.57
N HIS A 219 23.19 -0.88 -7.46
CA HIS A 219 24.43 -0.12 -7.23
C HIS A 219 25.53 -0.96 -6.57
N PHE A 220 25.50 -2.29 -6.74
CA PHE A 220 26.43 -3.20 -6.06
C PHE A 220 27.90 -2.88 -6.33
N ALA A 221 28.27 -2.66 -7.60
CA ALA A 221 29.67 -2.43 -7.98
C ALA A 221 30.28 -1.21 -7.27
N GLU A 222 29.48 -0.18 -7.00
CA GLU A 222 29.94 1.06 -6.35
C GLU A 222 29.98 0.95 -4.82
N HIS A 223 29.24 0.00 -4.25
CA HIS A 223 28.94 -0.04 -2.80
C HIS A 223 29.12 -1.42 -2.17
N GLN A 224 29.76 -2.38 -2.86
CA GLN A 224 29.82 -3.78 -2.47
C GLN A 224 30.21 -3.99 -1.00
N GLU A 225 31.31 -3.38 -0.56
CA GLU A 225 31.79 -3.59 0.81
C GLU A 225 30.87 -2.91 1.84
N ALA A 226 30.40 -1.69 1.56
CA ALA A 226 29.46 -1.00 2.43
C ALA A 226 28.13 -1.78 2.58
N ILE A 227 27.65 -2.39 1.51
CA ILE A 227 26.44 -3.25 1.50
C ILE A 227 26.66 -4.48 2.39
N LYS A 228 27.77 -5.21 2.20
CA LYS A 228 28.10 -6.39 3.02
C LYS A 228 28.14 -6.03 4.51
N GLN A 229 28.84 -4.95 4.85
CA GLN A 229 28.99 -4.49 6.23
C GLN A 229 27.65 -4.03 6.82
N ALA A 230 26.84 -3.30 6.07
CA ALA A 230 25.53 -2.86 6.54
C ALA A 230 24.55 -4.02 6.75
N ALA A 231 24.51 -5.00 5.83
CA ALA A 231 23.69 -6.19 5.98
C ALA A 231 24.13 -7.03 7.18
N LEU A 232 25.45 -7.18 7.38
CA LEU A 232 25.99 -7.87 8.54
C LEU A 232 25.62 -7.17 9.85
N ARG A 233 25.72 -5.84 9.90
CA ARG A 233 25.30 -5.03 11.05
C ARG A 233 23.80 -5.14 11.29
N TYR A 234 22.97 -5.09 10.24
CA TYR A 234 21.53 -5.32 10.35
C TYR A 234 21.22 -6.70 10.98
N MET A 235 21.92 -7.75 10.56
CA MET A 235 21.78 -9.10 11.15
C MET A 235 22.18 -9.17 12.64
N GLN A 236 23.13 -8.34 13.06
CA GLN A 236 23.66 -8.35 14.42
C GLN A 236 22.86 -7.44 15.36
N GLU A 237 22.54 -6.24 14.92
CA GLU A 237 21.97 -5.14 15.70
C GLU A 237 20.47 -4.94 15.45
N GLY A 238 19.96 -5.39 14.30
CA GLY A 238 18.59 -5.13 13.85
C GLY A 238 17.53 -5.99 14.54
N LYS A 239 16.30 -5.46 14.60
CA LYS A 239 15.10 -6.24 14.94
C LYS A 239 14.71 -7.08 13.74
N ILE A 240 15.24 -8.31 13.67
CA ILE A 240 15.01 -9.19 12.53
C ILE A 240 13.74 -9.99 12.77
N ASN A 241 12.74 -9.74 11.93
CA ASN A 241 11.50 -10.50 11.92
C ASN A 241 11.55 -11.68 10.93
N ASN A 242 12.56 -11.74 10.05
CA ASN A 242 12.72 -12.79 9.03
C ASN A 242 14.22 -13.07 8.82
N TYR A 243 14.73 -14.10 9.49
CA TYR A 243 16.15 -14.48 9.44
C TYR A 243 16.54 -15.11 8.11
N ASP A 244 15.64 -15.86 7.47
CA ASP A 244 15.93 -16.53 6.20
C ASP A 244 16.30 -15.52 5.13
N HIS A 245 15.56 -14.40 5.06
CA HIS A 245 15.79 -13.37 4.06
C HIS A 245 17.18 -12.72 4.16
N ILE A 246 17.66 -12.42 5.37
CA ILE A 246 19.00 -11.84 5.57
C ILE A 246 20.11 -12.89 5.38
N PHE A 247 19.86 -14.16 5.72
CA PHE A 247 20.80 -15.25 5.45
C PHE A 247 20.95 -15.47 3.94
N ASP A 248 19.84 -15.59 3.20
CA ASP A 248 19.84 -15.73 1.74
C ASP A 248 20.53 -14.56 1.04
N PHE A 249 20.43 -13.36 1.61
CA PHE A 249 21.14 -12.19 1.12
C PHE A 249 22.66 -12.26 1.35
N LEU A 250 23.09 -12.71 2.54
CA LEU A 250 24.51 -12.68 2.95
C LEU A 250 25.33 -13.88 2.44
N LEU A 251 24.72 -15.07 2.37
CA LEU A 251 25.39 -16.33 2.01
C LEU A 251 26.09 -16.31 0.64
N PRO A 252 25.52 -15.72 -0.42
CA PRO A 252 26.17 -15.64 -1.73
C PRO A 252 27.52 -14.92 -1.73
N PHE A 253 27.80 -14.04 -0.75
CA PHE A 253 29.09 -13.34 -0.67
C PHE A 253 30.26 -14.25 -0.34
N ARG A 254 30.02 -15.37 0.36
CA ARG A 254 31.02 -16.39 0.73
C ARG A 254 32.27 -15.85 1.45
N GLU A 255 32.14 -14.75 2.18
CA GLU A 255 33.24 -14.16 2.92
C GLU A 255 33.45 -14.88 4.27
N PRO A 256 34.68 -15.19 4.67
CA PRO A 256 34.94 -15.90 5.93
C PRO A 256 34.34 -15.22 7.17
N TYR A 257 34.38 -13.88 7.23
CA TYR A 257 33.84 -13.13 8.36
C TYR A 257 32.30 -13.13 8.39
N ILE A 258 31.65 -13.12 7.21
CA ILE A 258 30.19 -13.25 7.08
C ILE A 258 29.76 -14.64 7.50
N ASN A 259 30.42 -15.69 6.98
CA ASN A 259 30.11 -17.08 7.31
C ASN A 259 30.25 -17.34 8.82
N LYS A 260 31.32 -16.82 9.44
CA LYS A 260 31.52 -16.91 10.89
C LYS A 260 30.38 -16.25 11.66
N ALA A 261 29.92 -15.08 11.22
CA ALA A 261 28.82 -14.38 11.87
C ALA A 261 27.46 -15.06 11.66
N LEU A 262 27.19 -15.61 10.48
CA LEU A 262 25.99 -16.38 10.18
C LEU A 262 25.92 -17.64 11.05
N LEU A 263 27.02 -18.39 11.17
CA LEU A 263 27.11 -19.55 12.06
C LEU A 263 26.90 -19.16 13.52
N ALA A 264 27.57 -18.09 13.99
CA ALA A 264 27.39 -17.60 15.34
C ALA A 264 25.91 -17.24 15.61
N LYS A 265 25.25 -16.53 14.69
CA LYS A 265 23.83 -16.19 14.81
C LYS A 265 22.93 -17.42 14.76
N TYR A 266 23.18 -18.36 13.85
CA TYR A 266 22.47 -19.64 13.77
C TYR A 266 22.51 -20.40 15.10
N HIS A 267 23.66 -20.43 15.78
CA HIS A 267 23.80 -21.05 17.08
C HIS A 267 23.06 -20.31 18.21
N THR A 268 22.69 -19.04 18.05
CA THR A 268 21.89 -18.32 19.07
C THR A 268 20.40 -18.68 19.06
N PHE A 269 19.89 -19.39 18.04
CA PHE A 269 18.49 -19.84 17.97
C PHE A 269 18.26 -21.14 18.75
N GLU A 270 18.81 -21.25 19.96
CA GLU A 270 18.80 -22.51 20.71
C GLU A 270 17.40 -23.04 21.06
N ASP A 271 16.37 -22.18 21.06
CA ASP A 271 14.99 -22.52 21.45
C ASP A 271 13.91 -22.33 20.37
N ASP A 272 14.25 -21.83 19.17
CA ASP A 272 13.29 -21.66 18.07
C ASP A 272 13.47 -22.79 17.04
N SER A 273 12.79 -23.91 17.30
CA SER A 273 12.94 -25.14 16.50
C SER A 273 12.57 -24.94 15.03
N TRP A 274 11.66 -24.01 14.73
CA TRP A 274 11.20 -23.74 13.38
C TRP A 274 12.23 -22.95 12.58
N ALA A 275 12.82 -21.90 13.16
CA ALA A 275 13.88 -21.14 12.51
C ALA A 275 15.15 -21.98 12.28
N LYS A 276 15.41 -22.97 13.12
CA LYS A 276 16.64 -23.77 13.08
C LYS A 276 16.67 -24.79 11.94
N GLU A 277 15.54 -25.39 11.57
CA GLU A 277 15.52 -26.41 10.51
C GLU A 277 15.74 -25.80 9.12
N ASP A 278 15.02 -24.71 8.80
CA ASP A 278 15.16 -24.02 7.52
C ASP A 278 16.56 -23.41 7.36
N LEU A 279 17.07 -22.73 8.38
CA LEU A 279 18.43 -22.18 8.36
C LEU A 279 19.50 -23.27 8.25
N LYS A 280 19.31 -24.45 8.86
CA LYS A 280 20.26 -25.56 8.75
C LYS A 280 20.36 -26.09 7.32
N GLU A 281 19.22 -26.27 6.65
CA GLU A 281 19.22 -26.72 5.25
C GLU A 281 19.83 -25.67 4.32
N ILE A 282 19.56 -24.39 4.58
CA ILE A 282 20.22 -23.28 3.89
C ILE A 282 21.74 -23.33 4.09
N LEU A 283 22.23 -23.44 5.33
CA LEU A 283 23.68 -23.48 5.61
C LEU A 283 24.38 -24.71 5.00
N LYS A 284 23.74 -25.88 5.00
CA LYS A 284 24.24 -27.08 4.31
C LYS A 284 24.35 -26.89 2.80
N LYS A 285 23.35 -26.26 2.16
CA LYS A 285 23.38 -25.92 0.73
C LYS A 285 24.62 -25.10 0.37
N TYR A 286 25.07 -24.23 1.27
CA TYR A 286 26.28 -23.42 1.12
C TYR A 286 27.56 -24.06 1.69
N LYS A 287 27.50 -25.30 2.17
CA LYS A 287 28.63 -26.06 2.75
C LYS A 287 29.29 -25.36 3.95
N LEU A 288 28.47 -24.75 4.81
CA LEU A 288 28.91 -24.11 6.06
C LEU A 288 28.73 -24.99 7.30
N LEU A 289 27.88 -26.02 7.19
CA LEU A 289 27.67 -27.11 8.15
C LEU A 289 27.92 -28.44 7.44
#